data_AF-G7P1T2-F1
#
_entry.id   AF-G7P1T2-F1
#
_cell.length_a   1.000
_cell.length_b   1.000
_cell.length_c   1.000
_cell.angle_alpha   90.00
_cell.angle_beta   90.00
_cell.angle_gamma   90.00
#
_symmetry.space_group_name_H-M   'P 1'
#
loop_
_entity.id
_entity.type
_entity.pdbx_description
1 polymer ?
#
loop_
_entity_poly.entity_id
_entity_poly.type
_entity_poly.pdbx_seq_one_letter_code
_entity_poly.pdbx_strand_id
1 'polypeptide(L)'
;GSPESPESTEITEEELLDNFHLMAPSEEDHSTLWDAIGTYDSSKAVHVTNVKKWKEPCRIELYRVVESLTKAQETSGEDISKFYLPNCNKNGFYHSRQCETSLAGEERLCWCVYPWNGKRIPGSPEIRGDPNCQTYFNVQN
;
A
#
# COMPACT_ATOMS: atom_id res chain seq x y z
N GLY A 1 -56.16 -9.33 -9.91
CA GLY A 1 -55.10 -8.43 -9.45
C GLY A 1 -54.11 -9.23 -8.64
N SER A 2 -52.82 -9.06 -8.90
CA SER A 2 -51.75 -9.21 -7.89
C SER A 2 -51.90 -8.07 -6.85
N PRO A 3 -51.23 -8.04 -5.66
CA PRO A 3 -49.83 -8.45 -5.37
C PRO A 3 -49.60 -9.21 -4.03
N GLU A 4 -48.62 -10.12 -3.99
CA GLU A 4 -47.26 -10.06 -3.38
C GLU A 4 -47.14 -10.32 -1.87
N SER A 5 -46.44 -11.40 -1.52
CA SER A 5 -45.05 -11.33 -1.04
C SER A 5 -44.34 -12.67 -1.34
N PRO A 6 -43.16 -12.70 -1.97
CA PRO A 6 -42.40 -13.93 -2.17
C PRO A 6 -41.44 -14.22 -1.01
N GLU A 7 -41.39 -15.50 -0.69
CA GLU A 7 -40.51 -16.18 0.26
C GLU A 7 -39.10 -16.34 -0.33
N SER A 8 -38.08 -16.32 0.54
CA SER A 8 -36.67 -16.41 0.15
C SER A 8 -36.34 -17.75 -0.49
N THR A 9 -35.80 -17.73 -1.70
CA THR A 9 -35.14 -18.88 -2.33
C THR A 9 -33.65 -18.81 -2.02
N GLU A 10 -33.18 -19.66 -1.09
CA GLU A 10 -31.76 -19.99 -0.95
C GLU A 10 -31.30 -20.68 -2.24
N ILE A 11 -30.28 -20.12 -2.88
CA ILE A 11 -29.62 -20.74 -4.03
C ILE A 11 -28.83 -21.94 -3.53
N THR A 12 -28.99 -23.09 -4.20
CA THR A 12 -28.28 -24.32 -3.86
C THR A 12 -26.82 -24.26 -4.30
N GLU A 13 -25.94 -24.96 -3.60
CA GLU A 13 -24.49 -25.00 -3.88
C GLU A 13 -24.18 -25.46 -5.32
N GLU A 14 -25.02 -26.33 -5.88
CA GLU A 14 -24.90 -26.81 -7.26
C GLU A 14 -25.21 -25.72 -8.30
N GLU A 15 -26.23 -24.86 -8.08
CA GLU A 15 -26.53 -23.73 -8.98
C GLU A 15 -25.47 -22.62 -8.93
N LEU A 16 -24.77 -22.45 -7.80
CA LEU A 16 -23.64 -21.52 -7.69
C LEU A 16 -22.42 -22.00 -8.48
N LEU A 17 -22.15 -23.31 -8.47
CA LEU A 17 -21.04 -23.89 -9.22
C LEU A 17 -21.27 -23.86 -10.73
N ASP A 18 -22.50 -24.11 -11.19
CA ASP A 18 -22.84 -24.06 -12.62
C ASP A 18 -22.73 -22.64 -13.20
N ASN A 19 -23.08 -21.60 -12.42
CA ASN A 19 -22.89 -20.21 -12.83
C ASN A 19 -21.41 -19.81 -12.95
N PHE A 20 -20.52 -20.43 -12.17
CA PHE A 20 -19.09 -20.13 -12.22
C PHE A 20 -18.38 -20.83 -13.39
N HIS A 21 -18.85 -22.00 -13.80
CA HIS A 21 -18.25 -22.79 -14.89
C HIS A 21 -18.46 -22.21 -16.30
N LEU A 22 -19.37 -21.26 -16.49
CA LEU A 22 -19.58 -20.60 -17.80
C LEU A 22 -18.63 -19.41 -18.06
N MET A 23 -17.71 -19.09 -17.14
CA MET A 23 -16.72 -18.02 -17.32
C MET A 23 -15.25 -18.43 -17.13
N ALA A 24 -14.93 -19.73 -17.07
CA ALA A 24 -13.55 -20.20 -17.00
C ALA A 24 -13.16 -20.95 -18.29
N PRO A 25 -12.07 -20.58 -19.00
CA PRO A 25 -11.56 -21.36 -20.11
C PRO A 25 -10.99 -22.71 -19.63
N SER A 26 -11.26 -23.76 -20.40
CA SER A 26 -10.82 -25.16 -20.24
C SER A 26 -9.34 -25.33 -19.86
N GLU A 27 -9.08 -26.27 -18.95
CA GLU A 27 -7.80 -26.69 -18.35
C GLU A 27 -6.75 -27.33 -19.30
N GLU A 28 -6.91 -27.25 -20.63
CA GLU A 28 -6.04 -27.98 -21.58
C GLU A 28 -5.05 -27.14 -22.40
N ASP A 29 -4.81 -25.85 -22.09
CA ASP A 29 -3.83 -25.03 -22.83
C ASP A 29 -2.72 -24.39 -21.97
N HIS A 30 -2.47 -24.94 -20.78
CA HIS A 30 -1.39 -24.47 -19.90
C HIS A 30 0.01 -24.97 -20.31
N SER A 31 0.11 -25.86 -21.32
CA SER A 31 1.40 -26.39 -21.79
C SER A 31 1.99 -25.63 -22.99
N THR A 32 1.24 -24.72 -23.63
CA THR A 32 1.71 -24.07 -24.87
C THR A 32 2.32 -22.67 -24.64
N LEU A 33 2.19 -22.11 -23.42
CA LEU A 33 2.71 -20.77 -23.09
C LEU A 33 4.12 -20.78 -22.48
N TRP A 34 4.54 -21.86 -21.80
CA TRP A 34 5.82 -21.89 -21.09
C TRP A 34 7.02 -22.24 -21.99
N ASP A 35 6.80 -22.92 -23.12
CA ASP A 35 7.86 -23.21 -24.09
C ASP A 35 8.30 -21.97 -24.90
N ALA A 36 7.44 -20.97 -25.04
CA ALA A 36 7.78 -19.68 -25.66
C ALA A 36 8.60 -18.77 -24.73
N ILE A 37 8.65 -19.07 -23.42
CA ILE A 37 9.35 -18.27 -22.41
C ILE A 37 10.79 -18.77 -22.20
N GLY A 38 11.06 -20.07 -22.42
CA GLY A 38 12.36 -20.69 -22.15
C GLY A 38 13.49 -20.41 -23.16
N THR A 39 13.19 -19.87 -24.35
CA THR A 39 14.21 -19.64 -25.41
C THR A 39 14.69 -18.19 -25.51
N TYR A 40 14.12 -17.25 -24.73
CA TYR A 40 14.52 -15.84 -24.72
C TYR A 40 15.31 -15.45 -23.47
N ASP A 41 16.22 -16.31 -22.99
CA ASP A 41 17.19 -15.92 -21.95
C ASP A 41 18.62 -15.74 -22.52
N SER A 42 18.77 -15.06 -23.69
CA SER A 42 20.11 -14.87 -24.25
C SER A 42 20.40 -13.63 -25.09
N SER A 43 19.65 -12.54 -24.97
CA SER A 43 20.16 -11.26 -25.50
C SER A 43 20.07 -10.13 -24.46
N LYS A 44 21.24 -9.85 -23.90
CA LYS A 44 21.64 -8.67 -23.13
C LYS A 44 21.12 -7.37 -23.78
N ALA A 45 19.86 -6.99 -23.56
CA ALA A 45 19.33 -5.68 -23.98
C ALA A 45 18.07 -5.22 -23.23
N VAL A 46 17.32 -6.11 -22.56
CA VAL A 46 16.11 -5.72 -21.81
C VAL A 46 16.35 -5.60 -20.30
N HIS A 47 17.55 -5.94 -19.82
CA HIS A 47 17.95 -5.82 -18.41
C HIS A 47 18.23 -4.37 -17.94
N VAL A 48 17.62 -3.37 -18.58
CA VAL A 48 17.62 -1.95 -18.16
C VAL A 48 16.21 -1.35 -18.16
N THR A 49 15.21 -1.96 -18.80
CA THR A 49 13.87 -1.36 -18.94
C THR A 49 12.92 -1.69 -17.78
N ASN A 50 13.22 -2.71 -16.95
CA ASN A 50 12.38 -3.08 -15.79
C ASN A 50 12.94 -2.67 -14.41
N VAL A 51 14.10 -2.00 -14.35
CA VAL A 51 14.69 -1.47 -13.10
C VAL A 51 14.03 -0.14 -12.66
N LYS A 52 13.18 0.46 -13.51
CA LYS A 52 12.56 1.78 -13.29
C LYS A 52 11.04 1.74 -13.17
N LYS A 53 10.45 0.63 -12.72
CA LYS A 53 9.02 0.57 -12.35
C LYS A 53 8.84 1.30 -11.00
N TRP A 54 8.97 2.63 -11.06
CA TRP A 54 8.66 3.65 -10.05
C TRP A 54 9.19 3.38 -8.64
N LYS A 55 10.28 4.06 -8.27
CA LYS A 55 10.78 4.06 -6.89
C LYS A 55 9.71 4.67 -6.00
N GLU A 56 9.13 3.84 -5.12
CA GLU A 56 8.06 4.21 -4.18
C GLU A 56 8.67 4.33 -2.77
N PRO A 57 9.41 5.43 -2.51
CA PRO A 57 10.33 5.51 -1.39
C PRO A 57 9.64 5.39 -0.04
N CYS A 58 8.43 5.96 0.09
CA CYS A 58 7.67 5.90 1.33
C CYS A 58 7.18 4.48 1.58
N ARG A 59 6.64 3.79 0.57
CA ARG A 59 6.13 2.42 0.78
C ARG A 59 7.27 1.46 1.12
N ILE A 60 8.44 1.61 0.51
CA ILE A 60 9.63 0.82 0.85
C ILE A 60 10.05 1.08 2.30
N GLU A 61 10.09 2.34 2.73
CA GLU A 61 10.41 2.69 4.12
C GLU A 61 9.36 2.14 5.09
N LEU A 62 8.07 2.28 4.79
CA LEU A 62 6.96 1.79 5.59
C LEU A 62 7.11 0.30 5.92
N TYR A 63 7.37 -0.54 4.92
CA TYR A 63 7.57 -1.98 5.16
C TYR A 63 8.76 -2.27 6.07
N ARG A 64 9.88 -1.57 5.90
CA ARG A 64 11.07 -1.73 6.76
C ARG A 64 10.81 -1.33 8.20
N VAL A 65 10.07 -0.24 8.40
CA VAL A 65 9.71 0.24 9.73
C VAL A 65 8.75 -0.74 10.40
N VAL A 66 7.73 -1.24 9.69
CA VAL A 66 6.81 -2.25 10.22
C VAL A 66 7.56 -3.52 10.65
N GLU A 67 8.44 -4.04 9.80
CA GLU A 67 9.27 -5.22 10.13
C GLU A 67 10.12 -4.98 11.40
N SER A 68 10.73 -3.79 11.49
CA SER A 68 11.54 -3.41 12.65
C SER A 68 10.72 -3.31 13.94
N LEU A 69 9.49 -2.76 13.85
CA LEU A 69 8.58 -2.64 14.99
C LEU A 69 8.09 -4.00 15.48
N THR A 70 7.69 -4.90 14.57
CA THR A 70 7.29 -6.27 14.93
C THR A 70 8.41 -6.99 15.69
N LYS A 71 9.64 -6.92 15.17
CA LYS A 71 10.81 -7.51 15.83
C LYS A 71 11.13 -6.89 17.18
N ALA A 72 10.98 -5.57 17.32
CA ALA A 72 11.18 -4.86 18.58
C ALA A 72 10.13 -5.27 19.62
N GLN A 73 8.88 -5.47 19.21
CA GLN A 73 7.79 -5.89 20.10
C GLN A 73 8.02 -7.30 20.64
N GLU A 74 8.47 -8.24 19.80
CA GLU A 74 8.80 -9.61 20.21
C GLU A 74 9.96 -9.68 21.22
N THR A 75 10.90 -8.74 21.17
CA THR A 75 12.13 -8.77 21.98
C THR A 75 12.07 -7.94 23.26
N SER A 76 11.33 -6.82 23.24
CA SER A 76 11.24 -5.90 24.39
C SER A 76 10.11 -6.26 25.36
N GLY A 77 9.03 -6.89 24.88
CA GLY A 77 7.83 -7.14 25.70
C GLY A 77 7.17 -5.88 26.26
N GLU A 78 7.59 -4.69 25.83
CA GLU A 78 7.11 -3.39 26.27
C GLU A 78 6.05 -2.86 25.30
N ASP A 79 5.00 -2.23 25.84
CA ASP A 79 3.93 -1.64 25.04
C ASP A 79 4.40 -0.34 24.38
N ILE A 80 4.67 -0.43 23.07
CA ILE A 80 5.08 0.72 22.26
C ILE A 80 3.85 1.61 21.98
N SER A 81 3.58 2.55 22.88
CA SER A 81 2.41 3.44 22.76
C SER A 81 2.57 4.53 21.69
N LYS A 82 3.81 4.91 21.37
CA LYS A 82 4.17 5.95 20.39
C LYS A 82 5.34 5.50 19.52
N PHE A 83 5.18 5.61 18.21
CA PHE A 83 6.21 5.28 17.22
C PHE A 83 5.93 6.00 15.90
N TYR A 84 6.88 6.00 14.98
CA TYR A 84 6.68 6.60 13.65
C TYR A 84 6.37 5.50 12.62
N LEU A 85 5.29 5.69 11.85
CA LEU A 85 5.02 4.97 10.61
C LEU A 85 4.92 6.00 9.48
N PRO A 86 5.73 5.89 8.40
CA PRO A 86 5.66 6.79 7.27
C PRO A 86 4.24 6.88 6.69
N ASN A 87 3.68 8.08 6.66
CA ASN A 87 2.37 8.35 6.09
C ASN A 87 2.52 8.42 4.57
N CYS A 88 2.19 7.33 3.88
CA CYS A 88 2.33 7.23 2.43
C CYS A 88 1.02 7.51 1.70
N ASN A 89 1.12 8.15 0.52
CA ASN A 89 0.01 8.24 -0.41
C ASN A 89 -0.12 6.96 -1.27
N LYS A 90 -1.22 6.87 -2.01
CA LYS A 90 -1.52 5.71 -2.88
C LYS A 90 -0.46 5.42 -3.96
N ASN A 91 0.37 6.41 -4.31
CA ASN A 91 1.44 6.28 -5.30
C ASN A 91 2.77 5.88 -4.66
N GLY A 92 2.79 5.52 -3.36
CA GLY A 92 4.00 5.10 -2.66
C GLY A 92 4.99 6.22 -2.31
N PHE A 93 4.57 7.48 -2.42
CA PHE A 93 5.31 8.68 -1.98
C PHE A 93 4.81 9.17 -0.63
N TYR A 94 5.55 10.08 0.00
CA TYR A 94 5.18 10.62 1.30
C TYR A 94 4.01 11.60 1.17
N HIS A 95 3.10 11.58 2.14
CA HIS A 95 2.25 12.74 2.39
C HIS A 95 3.11 13.89 2.89
N SER A 96 2.77 15.11 2.48
CA SER A 96 3.44 16.33 2.95
C SER A 96 3.42 16.47 4.47
N ARG A 97 2.31 16.08 5.10
CA ARG A 97 2.17 15.98 6.55
C ARG A 97 2.54 14.58 6.99
N GLN A 98 3.51 14.48 7.89
CA GLN A 98 3.88 13.26 8.59
C GLN A 98 3.52 13.41 10.05
N CYS A 99 3.05 12.35 10.67
CA CYS A 99 2.69 12.33 12.08
C CYS A 99 3.20 11.06 12.75
N GLU A 100 3.53 11.15 14.03
CA GLU A 100 3.68 9.98 14.89
C GLU A 100 2.40 9.15 14.91
N THR A 101 2.55 7.85 15.07
CA THR A 101 1.47 6.92 15.40
C THR A 101 1.37 6.82 16.91
N SER A 102 0.14 6.89 17.41
CA SER A 102 -0.18 6.75 18.84
C SER A 102 -1.35 5.79 18.99
N LEU A 103 -1.16 4.77 19.81
CA LEU A 103 -2.20 3.78 20.13
C LEU A 103 -3.10 4.25 21.29
N ALA A 104 -2.58 5.13 22.15
CA ALA A 104 -3.27 5.62 23.34
C ALA A 104 -4.23 6.81 23.07
N GLY A 105 -4.47 7.14 21.78
CA GLY A 105 -5.35 8.26 21.40
C GLY A 105 -4.78 9.65 21.72
N GLU A 106 -3.53 9.73 22.17
CA GLU A 106 -2.85 10.98 22.47
C GLU A 106 -2.62 11.85 21.22
N GLU A 107 -2.47 13.16 21.44
CA GLU A 107 -2.09 14.11 20.41
C GLU A 107 -0.78 13.70 19.74
N ARG A 108 -0.80 13.56 18.42
CA ARG A 108 0.36 13.11 17.63
C ARG A 108 1.21 14.30 17.22
N LEU A 109 2.51 14.17 17.39
CA LEU A 109 3.46 15.12 16.84
C LEU A 109 3.46 15.00 15.32
N CYS A 110 3.31 16.12 14.61
CA CYS A 110 3.29 16.17 13.17
C CYS A 110 4.25 17.24 12.64
N TRP A 111 4.84 16.96 11.48
CA TRP A 111 5.79 17.83 10.78
C TRP A 111 5.58 17.77 9.27
N CYS A 112 6.28 18.64 8.53
CA CYS A 112 6.20 18.70 7.07
C CYS A 112 7.43 18.12 6.39
N VAL A 113 7.22 17.35 5.33
CA VAL A 113 8.26 16.71 4.52
C VAL A 113 8.06 16.96 3.04
N TYR A 114 9.13 16.82 2.25
CA TYR A 114 9.03 16.78 0.80
C TYR A 114 8.45 15.44 0.30
N PRO A 115 7.42 15.41 -0.58
CA PRO A 115 6.69 14.18 -0.92
C PRO A 115 7.56 13.16 -1.66
N TRP A 116 8.57 13.64 -2.40
CA TRP A 116 9.44 12.78 -3.21
C TRP A 116 10.52 12.05 -2.41
N ASN A 117 10.86 12.49 -1.19
CA ASN A 117 11.97 11.91 -0.43
C ASN A 117 11.77 11.79 1.08
N GLY A 118 10.68 12.34 1.65
CA GLY A 118 10.39 12.24 3.08
C GLY A 118 11.27 13.11 3.98
N LYS A 119 12.17 13.92 3.43
CA LYS A 119 13.00 14.83 4.23
C LYS A 119 12.17 15.99 4.75
N ARG A 120 12.38 16.33 6.02
CA ARG A 120 11.74 17.48 6.67
C ARG A 120 12.04 18.78 5.91
N ILE A 121 11.01 19.60 5.72
CA ILE A 121 11.14 20.92 5.09
C ILE A 121 11.78 21.87 6.11
N PRO A 122 12.92 22.51 5.82
CA PRO A 122 13.54 23.49 6.71
C PRO A 122 12.56 24.63 7.05
N GLY A 123 12.51 25.02 8.33
CA GLY A 123 11.60 26.07 8.80
C GLY A 123 10.15 25.63 9.00
N SER A 124 9.79 24.39 8.65
CA SER A 124 8.46 23.86 8.97
C SER A 124 8.32 23.48 10.45
N PRO A 125 7.16 23.75 11.06
CA PRO A 125 6.91 23.50 12.46
C PRO A 125 6.79 22.00 12.72
N GLU A 126 7.06 21.64 13.97
CA GLU A 126 6.74 20.33 14.52
C GLU A 126 5.84 20.57 15.72
N ILE A 127 4.57 20.20 15.59
CA ILE A 127 3.52 20.53 16.55
C ILE A 127 2.59 19.36 16.74
N ARG A 128 1.87 19.35 17.85
CA ARG A 128 0.74 18.45 18.08
C ARG A 128 -0.47 18.97 17.29
N GLY A 129 -0.87 18.27 16.24
CA GLY A 129 -1.96 18.69 15.35
C GLY A 129 -1.53 18.97 13.91
N ASP A 130 -2.24 19.84 13.18
CA ASP A 130 -1.95 20.10 11.76
C ASP A 130 -0.92 21.24 11.56
N PRO A 131 0.30 20.95 11.06
CA PRO A 131 1.33 21.95 10.79
C PRO A 131 1.04 22.84 9.56
N ASN A 132 -0.09 22.68 8.87
CA ASN A 132 -0.49 23.44 7.67
C ASN A 132 0.56 23.36 6.54
N CYS A 133 1.01 22.16 6.19
CA CYS A 133 2.15 21.96 5.28
C CYS A 133 2.06 22.65 3.92
N GLN A 134 0.85 22.97 3.44
CA GLN A 134 0.63 23.70 2.19
C GLN A 134 1.35 25.06 2.14
N THR A 135 1.51 25.74 3.29
CA THR A 135 2.19 27.04 3.34
C THR A 135 3.70 26.95 3.11
N TYR A 136 4.29 25.75 3.24
CA TYR A 136 5.74 25.54 3.11
C TYR A 136 6.16 25.01 1.73
N PHE A 137 5.22 24.57 0.89
CA PHE A 137 5.50 24.15 -0.48
C PHE A 137 5.69 25.31 -1.46
N ASN A 138 5.03 26.43 -1.22
CA ASN A 138 4.98 27.56 -2.16
C ASN A 138 6.09 28.60 -1.96
N VAL A 139 7.06 28.34 -1.07
CA VAL A 139 8.09 29.32 -0.66
C VAL A 139 9.42 29.13 -1.42
N GLN A 140 9.46 28.27 -2.44
CA GLN A 140 10.70 27.93 -3.18
C GLN A 140 10.51 27.92 -4.71
N ASN A 141 9.55 28.70 -5.24
CA ASN A 141 9.47 29.01 -6.67
C ASN A 141 10.05 30.40 -6.94
#